data_AF-A0A2H3J3L6-F1
#
_entry.id   AF-A0A2H3J3L6-F1
#
_cell.length_a   1.000
_cell.length_b   1.000
_cell.length_c   1.000
_cell.angle_alpha   90.00
_cell.angle_beta   90.00
_cell.angle_gamma   90.00
#
_symmetry.space_group_name_H-M   'P 1'
#
loop_
_entity.id
_entity.type
_entity.pdbx_description
1 polymer ?
#
loop_
_entity_poly.entity_id
_entity_poly.type
_entity_poly.pdbx_seq_one_letter_code
_entity_poly.pdbx_strand_id
1 'polypeptide(L)'
;MSTESTAKPTSSENIVAQKYDRCLADLLVKSGVGFSAGVIASVVLFRRRAWPIALSTGFGMGAAYADCDRSFNPARIPGTRVITAEELAALGASQAK
;
A
#
# COMPACT_ATOMS: atom_id res chain seq x y z
N MET A 1 9.02 1.91 -5.29
CA MET A 1 9.19 3.37 -5.49
C MET A 1 7.95 3.85 -6.25
N SER A 2 6.83 4.04 -5.55
CA SER A 2 5.57 4.47 -6.18
C SER A 2 5.61 5.99 -6.29
N THR A 3 5.83 6.47 -7.50
CA THR A 3 5.87 7.88 -7.88
C THR A 3 4.59 8.58 -7.45
N GLU A 4 4.70 9.42 -6.43
CA GLU A 4 3.65 10.33 -5.97
C GLU A 4 3.58 11.48 -6.97
N SER A 5 2.59 11.44 -7.86
CA SER A 5 2.39 12.53 -8.82
C SER A 5 2.02 13.79 -8.06
N THR A 6 2.87 14.81 -8.19
CA THR A 6 2.71 16.12 -7.57
C THR A 6 1.47 16.79 -8.15
N ALA A 7 0.44 17.01 -7.33
CA ALA A 7 -0.69 17.86 -7.68
C ALA A 7 -1.08 18.64 -6.43
N LYS A 8 -0.93 19.96 -6.50
CA LYS A 8 -1.21 20.89 -5.40
C LYS A 8 -2.74 21.11 -5.33
N PRO A 9 -3.44 20.78 -4.22
CA PRO A 9 -4.88 20.99 -4.15
C PRO A 9 -5.27 21.97 -3.04
N THR A 10 -5.72 23.16 -3.44
CA THR A 10 -6.30 24.19 -2.57
C THR A 10 -7.83 24.07 -2.45
N SER A 11 -8.38 22.86 -2.58
CA SER A 11 -9.80 22.55 -2.29
C SER A 11 -9.91 21.19 -1.60
N SER A 12 -10.87 21.07 -0.67
CA SER A 12 -11.10 19.87 0.16
C SER A 12 -11.49 18.63 -0.66
N GLU A 13 -12.16 18.81 -1.80
CA GLU A 13 -12.54 17.73 -2.72
C GLU A 13 -11.32 17.04 -3.36
N ASN A 14 -10.28 17.83 -3.66
CA ASN A 14 -9.11 17.35 -4.39
C ASN A 14 -8.17 16.57 -3.45
N ILE A 15 -8.16 16.90 -2.15
CA ILE A 15 -7.49 16.09 -1.12
C ILE A 15 -8.12 14.70 -1.01
N VAL A 16 -9.46 14.61 -1.08
CA VAL A 16 -10.16 13.31 -1.02
C VAL A 16 -9.88 12.51 -2.29
N ALA A 17 -9.96 13.12 -3.46
CA ALA A 17 -9.64 12.48 -4.74
C ALA A 17 -8.22 11.89 -4.73
N GLN A 18 -7.22 12.67 -4.29
CA GLN A 18 -5.83 12.22 -4.23
C GLN A 18 -5.64 11.00 -3.29
N LYS A 19 -6.35 10.93 -2.16
CA LYS A 19 -6.30 9.76 -1.27
C LYS A 19 -6.93 8.53 -1.90
N TYR A 20 -8.04 8.70 -2.61
CA TYR A 20 -8.68 7.61 -3.36
C TYR A 20 -7.78 7.09 -4.47
N ASP A 21 -7.15 7.97 -5.25
CA ASP A 21 -6.22 7.56 -6.30
C ASP A 21 -5.04 6.77 -5.73
N ARG A 22 -4.51 7.20 -4.58
CA ARG A 22 -3.44 6.49 -3.88
C ARG A 22 -3.88 5.12 -3.39
N CYS A 23 -5.08 5.05 -2.81
CA CYS A 23 -5.68 3.81 -2.33
C CYS A 23 -5.89 2.81 -3.48
N LEU A 24 -6.45 3.26 -4.60
CA LEU A 24 -6.68 2.44 -5.78
C LEU A 24 -5.37 1.94 -6.38
N ALA A 25 -4.36 2.79 -6.45
CA ALA A 25 -3.03 2.40 -6.92
C ALA A 25 -2.42 1.31 -6.03
N ASP A 26 -2.44 1.47 -4.71
CA ASP A 26 -1.88 0.47 -3.79
C ASP A 26 -2.67 -0.85 -3.82
N LEU A 27 -4.00 -0.76 -3.94
CA LEU A 27 -4.87 -1.91 -4.10
C LEU A 27 -4.52 -2.71 -5.36
N LEU A 28 -4.39 -2.04 -6.52
CA LEU A 28 -4.01 -2.71 -7.77
C LEU A 28 -2.64 -3.37 -7.67
N VAL A 29 -1.67 -2.70 -7.06
CA VAL A 29 -0.31 -3.25 -6.91
C VAL A 29 -0.30 -4.44 -5.95
N LYS A 30 -0.84 -4.30 -4.73
CA LYS A 30 -0.84 -5.40 -3.74
C LYS A 30 -1.70 -6.58 -4.17
N SER A 31 -2.88 -6.31 -4.74
CA SER A 31 -3.73 -7.38 -5.27
C SER A 31 -3.09 -8.05 -6.48
N GLY A 32 -2.43 -7.30 -7.38
CA GLY A 32 -1.71 -7.85 -8.52
C GLY A 32 -0.52 -8.72 -8.12
N VAL A 33 0.26 -8.30 -7.12
CA VAL A 33 1.35 -9.10 -6.54
C VAL A 33 0.79 -10.36 -5.86
N GLY A 34 -0.27 -10.22 -5.06
CA GLY A 34 -0.95 -11.37 -4.44
C GLY A 34 -1.50 -12.36 -5.48
N PHE A 35 -2.17 -11.85 -6.51
CA PHE A 35 -2.74 -12.64 -7.59
C PHE A 35 -1.67 -13.39 -8.39
N SER A 36 -0.59 -12.71 -8.80
CA SER A 36 0.50 -13.34 -9.54
C SER A 36 1.19 -14.43 -8.72
N ALA A 37 1.48 -14.18 -7.45
CA ALA A 37 1.98 -15.19 -6.53
C ALA A 37 0.99 -16.35 -6.35
N GLY A 38 -0.30 -16.04 -6.25
CA GLY A 38 -1.39 -17.01 -6.16
C GLY A 38 -1.49 -17.92 -7.37
N VAL A 39 -1.33 -17.38 -8.59
CA VAL A 39 -1.34 -18.16 -9.84
C VAL A 39 -0.15 -19.10 -9.88
N ILE A 40 1.06 -18.63 -9.56
CA ILE A 40 2.26 -19.47 -9.51
C ILE A 40 2.08 -20.60 -8.48
N ALA A 41 1.59 -20.27 -7.28
CA ALA A 41 1.30 -21.25 -6.24
C ALA A 41 0.21 -22.25 -6.67
N SER A 42 -0.85 -21.79 -7.33
CA SER A 42 -1.95 -22.63 -7.83
C SER A 42 -1.47 -23.67 -8.84
N VAL A 43 -0.58 -23.26 -9.76
CA VAL A 43 -0.04 -24.12 -10.82
C VAL A 43 0.97 -25.12 -10.26
N VAL A 44 1.88 -24.69 -9.38
CA VAL A 44 3.00 -25.53 -8.90
C VAL A 44 2.58 -26.48 -7.77
N LEU A 45 1.83 -26.00 -6.77
CA LEU A 45 1.58 -26.76 -5.54
C LEU A 45 0.16 -27.34 -5.46
N PHE A 46 -0.83 -26.66 -6.04
CA PHE A 46 -2.24 -26.97 -5.81
C PHE A 46 -2.98 -27.56 -7.02
N ARG A 47 -2.24 -28.02 -8.04
CA ARG A 47 -2.78 -28.78 -9.18
C ARG A 47 -4.00 -28.10 -9.84
N ARG A 48 -3.94 -26.77 -10.01
CA ARG A 48 -4.99 -25.88 -10.57
C ARG A 48 -6.19 -25.54 -9.68
N ARG A 49 -6.14 -25.76 -8.36
CA ARG A 49 -7.20 -25.23 -7.47
C ARG A 49 -7.15 -23.70 -7.41
N ALA A 50 -8.31 -23.04 -7.52
CA ALA A 50 -8.44 -21.58 -7.52
C ALA A 50 -8.39 -20.94 -6.11
N TRP A 51 -8.56 -21.73 -5.05
CA TRP A 51 -8.52 -21.25 -3.66
C TRP A 51 -7.23 -20.47 -3.28
N PRO A 52 -6.01 -20.92 -3.61
CA PRO A 52 -4.79 -20.13 -3.36
C PRO A 52 -4.78 -18.76 -4.06
N ILE A 53 -5.39 -18.64 -5.24
CA ILE A 53 -5.50 -17.37 -5.97
C ILE A 53 -6.45 -16.44 -5.20
N ALA A 54 -7.62 -16.96 -4.80
CA ALA A 54 -8.59 -16.19 -4.02
C ALA A 54 -8.01 -15.74 -2.68
N LEU A 55 -7.29 -16.61 -1.95
CA LEU A 55 -6.67 -16.26 -0.67
C LEU A 55 -5.55 -15.23 -0.81
N SER A 56 -4.63 -15.42 -1.75
CA SER A 56 -3.49 -14.52 -1.94
C SER A 56 -3.94 -13.14 -2.44
N THR A 57 -4.90 -13.10 -3.36
CA THR A 57 -5.49 -11.84 -3.85
C THR A 57 -6.27 -11.15 -2.74
N GLY A 58 -7.07 -11.91 -1.97
CA GLY A 58 -7.83 -11.40 -0.82
C GLY A 58 -6.93 -10.82 0.27
N PHE A 59 -5.79 -11.47 0.56
CA PHE A 59 -4.79 -10.94 1.48
C PHE A 59 -4.17 -9.62 0.97
N GLY A 60 -3.77 -9.58 -0.30
CA GLY A 60 -3.24 -8.36 -0.92
C GLY A 60 -4.25 -7.20 -0.89
N MET A 61 -5.51 -7.48 -1.20
CA MET A 61 -6.60 -6.51 -1.17
C MET A 61 -6.90 -6.04 0.27
N GLY A 62 -6.91 -6.94 1.25
CA GLY A 62 -7.12 -6.61 2.66
C GLY A 62 -6.01 -5.75 3.24
N ALA A 63 -4.75 -6.05 2.90
CA ALA A 63 -3.60 -5.24 3.30
C ALA A 63 -3.67 -3.83 2.72
N ALA A 64 -4.01 -3.69 1.43
CA ALA A 64 -4.22 -2.39 0.80
C ALA A 64 -5.37 -1.61 1.46
N TYR A 65 -6.48 -2.27 1.79
CA TYR A 65 -7.60 -1.64 2.48
C TYR A 65 -7.21 -1.05 3.84
N ALA A 66 -6.40 -1.79 4.61
CA ALA A 66 -5.89 -1.30 5.90
C ALA A 66 -4.96 -0.08 5.71
N ASP A 67 -4.17 -0.03 4.62
CA ASP A 67 -3.37 1.14 4.29
C ASP A 67 -4.22 2.33 3.84
N CYS A 68 -5.32 2.07 3.12
CA CYS A 68 -6.30 3.09 2.78
C CYS A 68 -6.97 3.69 4.03
N ASP A 69 -7.43 2.88 5.00
CA ASP A 69 -8.07 3.39 6.23
C ASP A 69 -7.11 4.33 7.01
N ARG A 70 -5.81 3.98 7.07
CA ARG A 70 -4.78 4.84 7.68
C ARG A 70 -4.59 6.16 6.95
N SER A 71 -4.73 6.18 5.63
CA SER A 71 -4.63 7.41 4.85
C SER A 71 -5.81 8.37 5.10
N PHE A 72 -7.01 7.83 5.37
CA PHE A 72 -8.20 8.61 5.70
C PHE A 72 -8.25 9.02 7.17
N ASN A 73 -7.80 8.16 8.09
CA ASN A 73 -7.78 8.42 9.53
C ASN A 73 -6.37 8.21 10.12
N PRO A 74 -5.45 9.18 9.94
CA PRO A 74 -4.08 9.08 10.43
C PRO A 74 -3.96 9.10 11.97
N ALA A 75 -5.02 9.42 12.71
CA ALA A 75 -5.05 9.30 14.17
C ALA A 75 -5.30 7.86 14.64
N ARG A 76 -5.69 6.94 13.73
CA ARG A 76 -5.99 5.53 14.04
C ARG A 76 -4.77 4.61 13.99
N ILE A 77 -3.56 5.16 14.08
CA ILE A 77 -2.32 4.39 14.05
C ILE A 77 -1.86 4.13 15.49
N PRO A 78 -2.05 2.93 16.05
CA PRO A 78 -1.55 2.62 17.37
C PRO A 78 -0.01 2.61 17.36
N GLY A 79 0.61 3.52 18.13
CA GLY A 79 2.01 3.42 18.56
C GLY A 79 3.10 3.97 17.63
N THR A 80 2.80 4.67 16.53
CA THR A 80 3.84 5.24 15.66
C THR A 80 4.06 6.74 15.90
N ARG A 81 5.29 7.14 16.20
CA ARG A 81 5.74 8.53 16.17
C ARG A 81 5.92 8.94 14.70
N VAL A 82 5.30 10.06 14.29
CA VAL A 82 5.55 10.64 12.96
C VAL A 82 6.94 11.25 13.01
N ILE A 83 7.92 10.52 12.48
CA ILE A 83 9.27 11.01 12.25
C ILE A 83 9.14 12.00 11.08
N THR A 84 9.43 13.28 11.31
CA THR A 84 9.37 14.29 10.24
C THR A 84 10.46 14.00 9.21
N ALA A 85 10.26 14.42 7.95
CA ALA A 85 11.19 14.13 6.85
C ALA A 85 12.64 14.54 7.14
N GLU A 86 12.84 15.54 8.01
CA GLU A 86 14.15 15.95 8.51
C GLU A 86 14.85 14.88 9.35
N GLU A 87 14.13 14.16 10.21
CA GLU A 87 14.70 13.08 11.03
C GLU A 87 15.04 11.83 10.20
N LEU A 88 14.25 11.52 9.16
CA LEU A 88 14.58 10.46 8.18
C LEU A 88 15.83 10.82 7.36
N ALA A 89 16.00 12.09 6.97
CA ALA A 89 17.20 12.57 6.30
C ALA A 89 18.43 12.54 7.23
N ALA A 90 18.25 12.88 8.51
CA ALA A 90 19.31 12.80 9.53
C ALA A 90 19.75 11.35 9.83
N LEU A 91 18.82 10.40 9.81
CA LEU A 91 19.13 8.97 9.99
C LEU A 91 19.84 8.38 8.76
N GLY A 92 19.49 8.83 7.54
CA GLY A 92 20.17 8.44 6.30
C GLY A 92 21.63 8.94 6.24
N ALA A 93 21.91 10.13 6.76
CA ALA A 93 23.27 10.68 6.86
C ALA A 93 24.14 9.94 7.89
N SER A 94 23.54 9.36 8.94
CA SER A 94 24.26 8.61 9.99
C SER A 94 24.65 7.18 9.57
N GLN A 95 23.98 6.60 8.57
CA GLN A 95 24.27 5.25 8.04
C GLN A 95 25.33 5.24 6.91
N ALA A 96 25.88 6.41 6.54
CA ALA A 96 26.86 6.57 5.46
C ALA A 96 28.31 6.74 5.97
N LYS A 97 28.62 6.23 7.17
CA LYS A 97 29.98 6.16 7.74
C LYS A 97 30.30 4.72 8.15
#